data_AF-A0A485LI86-F1
#
_entry.id   AF-A0A485LI86-F1
#
_cell.length_a   1.000
_cell.length_b   1.000
_cell.length_c   1.000
_cell.angle_alpha   90.00
_cell.angle_beta   90.00
_cell.angle_gamma   90.00
#
_symmetry.space_group_name_H-M   'P 1'
#
loop_
_entity.id
_entity.type
_entity.pdbx_description
1 polymer ?
#
loop_
_entity_poly.entity_id
_entity_poly.type
_entity_poly.pdbx_seq_one_letter_code
_entity_poly.pdbx_strand_id
1 'polypeptide(L)'
;MPASSPLLLVLRSSDLLLTIGQFQDGLWDDMVPFHRLNPRQSLHLLHHHRSPILDASSRCGDSLLLGQFHRVVDALLLPWLERHGLDRVVRLVDALPYMRAIVVENAVLHNRLDILQFMHKKYTLDACHDQLYHVAAAGHADVSTIEWLRLALGLPVGGLVDAARCAARHNNIPQLRCLCDHSPEPVQDTRIFLDLAQHGQVDALTWFYAQWAPVMTAAQACQLVKMATAVASKTGQLKVARWLETKTAHGAPMLAVLDESDRRRVLQSGLRTATMHGHMKLMRWFTHDVAMVRSDVGGILRQVGADAMRLAAQRGTEDLAQCLLSWGVALPVEALMDTVTHDQATMRLWLLEHGFAAMGTHARGEFVVRAVQLMTHEDHTFLLHLVYDKWKQLDDNDGDEAKRVKFLCLATAKQQSGGRALRVLLSKGLDEPGSTLAAI
;
A
#
# COMPACT_ATOMS: atom_id res chain seq x y z
N MET A 1 13.96 60.92 -41.87
CA MET A 1 14.10 59.47 -41.66
C MET A 1 15.36 59.27 -40.81
N PRO A 2 15.27 58.90 -39.52
CA PRO A 2 16.47 58.66 -38.73
C PRO A 2 17.24 57.49 -39.36
N ALA A 3 18.54 57.68 -39.58
CA ALA A 3 19.41 56.65 -40.12
C ALA A 3 19.38 55.44 -39.18
N SER A 4 18.88 54.32 -39.68
CA SER A 4 18.90 53.05 -38.97
C SER A 4 20.33 52.80 -38.48
N SER A 5 20.51 52.63 -37.17
CA SER A 5 21.82 52.37 -36.57
C SER A 5 22.56 51.28 -37.36
N PRO A 6 23.84 51.45 -37.73
CA PRO A 6 24.63 50.43 -38.41
C PRO A 6 24.58 49.08 -37.70
N LEU A 7 24.44 49.10 -36.37
CA LEU A 7 24.26 47.91 -35.55
C LEU A 7 22.96 47.16 -35.86
N LEU A 8 21.86 47.88 -36.08
CA LEU A 8 20.57 47.28 -36.45
C LEU A 8 20.57 46.70 -37.87
N LEU A 9 21.37 47.27 -38.78
CA LEU A 9 21.58 46.72 -40.12
C LEU A 9 22.35 45.39 -40.06
N VAL A 10 23.38 45.31 -39.23
CA VAL A 10 24.16 44.08 -39.02
C VAL A 10 23.34 43.00 -38.32
N LEU A 11 22.59 43.35 -37.27
CA LEU A 11 21.72 42.41 -36.53
C LEU A 11 20.54 41.88 -37.36
N ARG A 12 20.15 42.59 -38.42
CA ARG A 12 19.10 42.16 -39.36
C ARG A 12 19.65 41.55 -40.65
N SER A 13 20.98 41.44 -40.79
CA SER A 13 21.56 40.83 -41.98
C SER A 13 21.19 39.35 -42.05
N SER A 14 20.82 38.89 -43.24
CA SER A 14 20.43 37.49 -43.49
C SER A 14 21.53 36.53 -43.05
N ASP A 15 22.77 36.90 -43.30
CA ASP A 15 23.93 36.04 -43.09
C ASP A 15 24.19 35.84 -41.59
N LEU A 16 24.08 36.91 -40.79
CA LEU A 16 24.21 36.83 -39.34
C LEU A 16 23.04 36.07 -38.71
N LEU A 17 21.80 36.28 -39.18
CA LEU A 17 20.64 35.54 -38.68
C LEU A 17 20.70 34.04 -39.01
N LEU A 18 21.17 33.67 -40.21
CA LEU A 18 21.42 32.29 -40.58
C LEU A 18 22.55 31.68 -39.75
N THR A 19 23.63 32.43 -39.50
CA THR A 19 24.74 31.96 -38.64
C THR A 19 24.28 31.79 -37.20
N ILE A 20 23.55 32.75 -36.63
CA ILE A 20 22.96 32.63 -35.28
C ILE A 20 22.01 31.42 -35.21
N GLY A 21 21.18 31.21 -36.23
CA GLY A 21 20.27 30.07 -36.31
C GLY A 21 20.98 28.72 -36.44
N GLN A 22 22.16 28.67 -37.07
CA GLN A 22 22.99 27.47 -37.17
C GLN A 22 23.71 27.10 -35.86
N PHE A 23 23.96 28.09 -34.99
CA PHE A 23 24.60 27.86 -33.68
C PHE A 23 23.59 27.73 -32.53
N GLN A 24 22.32 27.96 -32.78
CA GLN A 24 21.26 27.73 -31.81
C GLN A 24 20.58 26.39 -32.10
N ASP A 25 21.00 25.34 -31.39
CA ASP A 25 20.10 24.23 -31.00
C ASP A 25 19.04 24.73 -29.99
N GLY A 26 18.57 25.96 -30.22
CA GLY A 26 17.78 26.74 -29.29
C GLY A 26 16.38 26.21 -29.28
N LEU A 27 15.92 25.83 -28.09
CA LEU A 27 14.52 25.52 -27.89
C LEU A 27 13.75 26.85 -27.77
N TRP A 28 12.54 26.92 -28.33
CA TRP A 28 11.68 28.08 -28.12
C TRP A 28 11.46 28.29 -26.62
N ASP A 29 11.39 29.55 -26.18
CA ASP A 29 11.28 29.91 -24.76
C ASP A 29 10.08 29.22 -24.07
N ASP A 30 8.94 29.14 -24.77
CA ASP A 30 7.74 28.45 -24.30
C ASP A 30 7.91 26.92 -24.18
N MET A 31 8.93 26.35 -24.81
CA MET A 31 9.21 24.92 -24.81
C MET A 31 10.31 24.51 -23.81
N VAL A 32 11.10 25.46 -23.31
CA VAL A 32 12.16 25.25 -22.30
C VAL A 32 11.69 24.44 -21.08
N PRO A 33 10.49 24.67 -20.52
CA PRO A 33 10.02 23.87 -19.38
C PRO A 33 9.92 22.36 -19.67
N PHE A 34 9.58 21.97 -20.91
CA PHE A 34 9.43 20.56 -21.29
C PHE A 34 10.76 19.83 -21.41
N HIS A 35 11.89 20.55 -21.55
CA HIS A 35 13.21 19.92 -21.55
C HIS A 35 13.49 19.14 -20.26
N ARG A 36 12.93 19.61 -19.14
CA ARG A 36 13.08 18.97 -17.82
C ARG A 36 12.29 17.67 -17.68
N LEU A 37 11.38 17.39 -18.61
CA LEU A 37 10.61 16.14 -18.64
C LEU A 37 11.35 15.02 -19.38
N ASN A 38 12.59 15.27 -19.83
CA ASN A 38 13.38 14.28 -20.54
C ASN A 38 13.56 13.02 -19.65
N PRO A 39 13.08 11.84 -20.09
CA PRO A 39 13.16 10.62 -19.31
C PRO A 39 14.60 10.23 -18.95
N ARG A 40 15.59 10.62 -19.77
CA ARG A 40 17.02 10.35 -19.52
C ARG A 40 17.62 11.22 -18.42
N GLN A 41 17.07 12.41 -18.18
CA GLN A 41 17.51 13.32 -17.10
C GLN A 41 16.71 13.09 -15.82
N SER A 42 15.54 12.45 -15.92
CA SER A 42 14.58 12.35 -14.82
C SER A 42 14.71 11.11 -13.94
N LEU A 43 15.56 10.10 -14.27
CA LEU A 43 16.13 9.05 -13.36
C LEU A 43 16.74 7.88 -14.16
N HIS A 44 17.72 7.19 -13.55
CA HIS A 44 18.36 5.91 -13.94
C HIS A 44 17.41 4.69 -14.09
N LEU A 45 16.13 4.86 -14.44
CA LEU A 45 15.08 3.83 -14.30
C LEU A 45 14.47 3.32 -15.60
N LEU A 46 14.89 3.81 -16.77
CA LEU A 46 14.24 3.47 -18.05
C LEU A 46 15.25 2.86 -19.03
N HIS A 47 15.36 1.53 -19.02
CA HIS A 47 15.99 0.78 -20.11
C HIS A 47 14.94 0.40 -21.15
N HIS A 48 15.15 0.90 -22.37
CA HIS A 48 14.66 0.42 -23.67
C HIS A 48 13.13 0.20 -23.87
N HIS A 49 12.58 0.97 -24.81
CA HIS A 49 11.35 0.69 -25.58
C HIS A 49 10.02 0.52 -24.81
N ARG A 50 9.89 1.05 -23.59
CA ARG A 50 8.64 1.02 -22.80
C ARG A 50 8.15 2.42 -22.42
N SER A 51 6.83 2.57 -22.33
CA SER A 51 6.11 3.77 -21.87
C SER A 51 6.71 4.31 -20.58
N PRO A 52 7.11 5.60 -20.54
CA PRO A 52 7.57 6.26 -19.32
C PRO A 52 6.52 6.22 -18.20
N ILE A 53 5.23 6.27 -18.57
CA ILE A 53 4.09 6.24 -17.65
C ILE A 53 3.87 4.84 -17.05
N LEU A 54 4.11 3.77 -17.81
CA LEU A 54 3.79 2.40 -17.35
C LEU A 54 4.97 1.58 -16.83
N ASP A 55 6.22 1.88 -17.22
CA ASP A 55 7.38 1.21 -16.62
C ASP A 55 7.56 1.61 -15.14
N ALA A 56 7.11 2.82 -14.76
CA ALA A 56 6.98 3.26 -13.37
C ALA A 56 5.91 2.47 -12.60
N SER A 57 4.80 2.09 -13.26
CA SER A 57 3.69 1.34 -12.64
C SER A 57 3.96 -0.17 -12.49
N SER A 58 4.83 -0.74 -13.34
CA SER A 58 5.08 -2.19 -13.38
C SER A 58 6.22 -2.64 -12.44
N ARG A 59 7.12 -1.73 -12.06
CA ARG A 59 8.31 -2.05 -11.23
C ARG A 59 8.28 -1.51 -9.82
N CYS A 60 7.32 -0.65 -9.46
CA CYS A 60 7.29 -0.03 -8.15
C CYS A 60 5.88 -0.04 -7.55
N GLY A 61 5.79 -0.39 -6.27
CA GLY A 61 4.64 -0.10 -5.42
C GLY A 61 4.43 1.40 -5.16
N ASP A 62 5.04 2.29 -5.94
CA ASP A 62 4.98 3.75 -5.78
C ASP A 62 4.07 4.40 -6.83
N SER A 63 2.76 4.15 -6.68
CA SER A 63 1.70 4.94 -7.29
C SER A 63 1.88 6.46 -7.05
N LEU A 64 2.57 6.84 -5.97
CA LEU A 64 2.85 8.23 -5.59
C LEU A 64 3.80 8.96 -6.56
N LEU A 65 4.88 8.31 -7.03
CA LEU A 65 5.83 8.94 -7.96
C LEU A 65 5.20 9.13 -9.35
N LEU A 66 4.39 8.18 -9.78
CA LEU A 66 3.63 8.28 -11.02
C LEU A 66 2.63 9.45 -10.95
N GLY A 67 1.86 9.55 -9.86
CA GLY A 67 0.94 10.66 -9.63
C GLY A 67 1.65 12.02 -9.49
N GLN A 68 2.91 12.07 -9.06
CA GLN A 68 3.71 13.30 -9.07
C GLN A 68 4.14 13.68 -10.49
N PHE A 69 4.64 12.73 -11.27
CA PHE A 69 5.03 12.99 -12.67
C PHE A 69 3.85 13.50 -13.49
N HIS A 70 2.68 12.86 -13.38
CA HIS A 70 1.46 13.32 -14.06
C HIS A 70 1.08 14.75 -13.68
N ARG A 71 1.08 15.10 -12.39
CA ARG A 71 0.78 16.46 -11.94
C ARG A 71 1.73 17.51 -12.54
N VAL A 72 3.01 17.17 -12.68
CA VAL A 72 3.98 18.08 -13.33
C VAL A 72 3.71 18.22 -14.81
N VAL A 73 3.43 17.10 -15.52
CA VAL A 73 3.07 17.14 -16.94
C VAL A 73 1.79 17.94 -17.16
N ASP A 74 0.76 17.73 -16.36
CA ASP A 74 -0.54 18.42 -16.48
C ASP A 74 -0.40 19.92 -16.25
N ALA A 75 0.33 20.30 -15.19
CA ALA A 75 0.56 21.70 -14.86
C ALA A 75 1.34 22.46 -15.95
N LEU A 76 2.15 21.76 -16.74
CA LEU A 76 2.90 22.35 -17.84
C LEU A 76 2.14 22.29 -19.18
N LEU A 77 1.67 21.10 -19.54
CA LEU A 77 1.16 20.81 -20.87
C LEU A 77 -0.25 21.36 -21.09
N LEU A 78 -1.15 21.24 -20.12
CA LEU A 78 -2.55 21.68 -20.31
C LEU A 78 -2.65 23.21 -20.52
N PRO A 79 -2.08 24.07 -19.65
CA PRO A 79 -2.14 25.52 -19.87
C PRO A 79 -1.38 25.97 -21.13
N TRP A 80 -0.32 25.25 -21.49
CA TRP A 80 0.43 25.52 -22.71
C TRP A 80 -0.38 25.18 -23.97
N LEU A 81 -1.07 24.04 -23.98
CA LEU A 81 -1.97 23.65 -25.07
C LEU A 81 -3.13 24.64 -25.23
N GLU A 82 -3.72 25.11 -24.13
CA GLU A 82 -4.78 26.13 -24.16
C GLU A 82 -4.30 27.45 -24.77
N ARG A 83 -3.07 27.86 -24.46
CA ARG A 83 -2.49 29.11 -24.96
C ARG A 83 -2.05 29.03 -26.42
N HIS A 84 -1.46 27.91 -26.83
CA HIS A 84 -0.75 27.82 -28.12
C HIS A 84 -1.42 26.92 -29.17
N GLY A 85 -2.38 26.07 -28.77
CA GLY A 85 -3.12 25.20 -29.68
C GLY A 85 -2.32 24.02 -30.24
N LEU A 86 -2.99 23.20 -31.06
CA LEU A 86 -2.45 21.94 -31.59
C LEU A 86 -1.31 22.13 -32.59
N ASP A 87 -1.30 23.22 -33.37
CA ASP A 87 -0.23 23.47 -34.35
C ASP A 87 1.14 23.63 -33.69
N ARG A 88 1.17 24.14 -32.45
CA ARG A 88 2.40 24.28 -31.67
C ARG A 88 2.93 22.92 -31.18
N VAL A 89 2.05 21.93 -30.99
CA VAL A 89 2.42 20.57 -30.58
C VAL A 89 3.35 19.92 -31.61
N VAL A 90 3.10 20.14 -32.90
CA VAL A 90 3.97 19.61 -33.97
C VAL A 90 5.39 20.12 -33.78
N ARG A 91 5.55 21.43 -33.56
CA ARG A 91 6.87 22.03 -33.34
C ARG A 91 7.52 21.52 -32.06
N LEU A 92 6.74 21.34 -30.99
CA LEU A 92 7.23 20.76 -29.74
C LEU A 92 7.77 19.34 -29.95
N VAL A 93 7.04 18.51 -30.68
CA VAL A 93 7.42 17.12 -30.94
C VAL A 93 8.59 17.03 -31.92
N ASP A 94 8.62 17.86 -32.95
CA ASP A 94 9.73 17.91 -33.90
C ASP A 94 11.03 18.37 -33.22
N ALA A 95 10.94 19.28 -32.25
CA ALA A 95 12.08 19.80 -31.48
C ALA A 95 12.50 18.88 -30.34
N LEU A 96 11.54 18.24 -29.67
CA LEU A 96 11.73 17.31 -28.56
C LEU A 96 11.01 15.98 -28.87
N PRO A 97 11.62 15.07 -29.66
CA PRO A 97 10.95 13.85 -30.12
C PRO A 97 10.35 12.97 -29.02
N TYR A 98 10.92 12.96 -27.80
CA TYR A 98 10.40 12.21 -26.66
C TYR A 98 9.06 12.76 -26.14
N MET A 99 8.74 14.04 -26.41
CA MET A 99 7.45 14.63 -26.05
C MET A 99 6.29 14.00 -26.83
N ARG A 100 6.55 13.31 -27.95
CA ARG A 100 5.51 12.57 -28.68
C ARG A 100 4.78 11.60 -27.78
N ALA A 101 5.51 10.76 -27.04
CA ALA A 101 4.92 9.77 -26.14
C ALA A 101 4.16 10.46 -24.99
N ILE A 102 4.78 11.47 -24.37
CA ILE A 102 4.19 12.21 -23.23
C ILE A 102 2.88 12.89 -23.64
N VAL A 103 2.85 13.56 -24.80
CA VAL A 103 1.65 14.24 -25.30
C VAL A 103 0.55 13.24 -25.62
N VAL A 104 0.87 12.12 -26.27
CA VAL A 104 -0.12 11.08 -26.61
C VAL A 104 -0.67 10.43 -25.34
N GLU A 105 0.19 10.04 -24.41
CA GLU A 105 -0.24 9.42 -23.14
C GLU A 105 -1.06 10.41 -22.29
N ASN A 106 -0.67 11.69 -22.23
CA ASN A 106 -1.45 12.72 -21.55
C ASN A 106 -2.83 12.93 -22.20
N ALA A 107 -2.87 12.92 -23.53
CA ALA A 107 -4.13 13.03 -24.27
C ALA A 107 -5.06 11.84 -24.02
N VAL A 108 -4.50 10.62 -23.96
CA VAL A 108 -5.28 9.43 -23.55
C VAL A 108 -5.81 9.59 -22.13
N LEU A 109 -4.95 9.95 -21.17
CA LEU A 109 -5.31 10.10 -19.75
C LEU A 109 -6.48 11.08 -19.53
N HIS A 110 -6.51 12.16 -20.31
CA HIS A 110 -7.49 13.26 -20.22
C HIS A 110 -8.63 13.18 -21.23
N ASN A 111 -8.79 12.05 -21.94
CA ASN A 111 -9.84 11.88 -22.96
C ASN A 111 -9.80 12.95 -24.09
N ARG A 112 -8.61 13.43 -24.46
CA ARG A 112 -8.40 14.46 -25.50
C ARG A 112 -8.28 13.84 -26.89
N LEU A 113 -9.41 13.32 -27.39
CA LEU A 113 -9.52 12.70 -28.72
C LEU A 113 -9.07 13.64 -29.85
N ASP A 114 -9.25 14.95 -29.68
CA ASP A 114 -8.77 15.98 -30.61
C ASP A 114 -7.26 15.92 -30.81
N ILE A 115 -6.50 15.84 -29.71
CA ILE A 115 -5.04 15.71 -29.75
C ILE A 115 -4.65 14.35 -30.33
N LEU A 116 -5.31 13.27 -29.94
CA LEU A 116 -5.00 11.91 -30.42
C LEU A 116 -5.19 11.77 -31.93
N GLN A 117 -6.32 12.24 -32.45
CA GLN A 117 -6.62 12.24 -33.88
C GLN A 117 -5.62 13.11 -34.66
N PHE A 118 -5.31 14.30 -34.14
CA PHE A 118 -4.31 15.19 -34.73
C PHE A 118 -2.94 14.53 -34.79
N MET A 119 -2.48 13.96 -33.68
CA MET A 119 -1.19 13.28 -33.58
C MET A 119 -1.10 12.04 -34.47
N HIS A 120 -2.17 11.25 -34.56
CA HIS A 120 -2.23 10.09 -35.46
C HIS A 120 -2.23 10.49 -36.93
N LYS A 121 -2.98 11.52 -37.32
CA LYS A 121 -2.95 12.05 -38.68
C LYS A 121 -1.57 12.58 -39.08
N LYS A 122 -0.85 13.22 -38.14
CA LYS A 122 0.43 13.89 -38.42
C LYS A 122 1.63 12.95 -38.41
N TYR A 123 1.67 12.03 -37.44
CA TYR A 123 2.86 11.23 -37.16
C TYR A 123 2.67 9.72 -37.34
N THR A 124 1.46 9.28 -37.71
CA THR A 124 1.02 7.89 -37.69
C THR A 124 1.35 7.25 -36.35
N LEU A 125 0.40 7.28 -35.42
CA LEU A 125 0.55 6.44 -34.23
C LEU A 125 0.40 5.00 -34.73
N ASP A 126 1.50 4.30 -34.96
CA ASP A 126 1.46 2.85 -35.19
C ASP A 126 1.11 2.14 -33.88
N ALA A 127 0.92 0.83 -33.91
CA ALA A 127 0.72 -0.08 -32.77
C ALA A 127 1.83 -0.02 -31.68
N CYS A 128 2.69 0.99 -31.74
CA CYS A 128 3.44 1.50 -30.63
C CYS A 128 2.51 1.69 -29.43
N HIS A 129 2.64 0.76 -28.48
CA HIS A 129 2.22 0.83 -27.09
C HIS A 129 0.82 0.24 -26.83
N ASP A 130 0.74 -1.10 -26.71
CA ASP A 130 -0.32 -1.82 -25.95
C ASP A 130 -0.65 -1.11 -24.62
N GLN A 131 0.37 -0.47 -24.07
CA GLN A 131 0.39 0.42 -22.93
C GLN A 131 -0.60 1.61 -22.99
N LEU A 132 -1.00 2.14 -24.16
CA LEU A 132 -1.99 3.22 -24.22
C LEU A 132 -3.37 2.81 -23.68
N TYR A 133 -3.77 1.55 -23.82
CA TYR A 133 -4.99 1.08 -23.17
C TYR A 133 -4.87 1.03 -21.66
N HIS A 134 -3.68 0.75 -21.12
CA HIS A 134 -3.47 0.78 -19.68
C HIS A 134 -3.60 2.22 -19.16
N VAL A 135 -3.07 3.20 -19.91
CA VAL A 135 -3.25 4.63 -19.59
C VAL A 135 -4.72 5.02 -19.67
N ALA A 136 -5.43 4.59 -20.72
CA ALA A 136 -6.86 4.85 -20.87
C ALA A 136 -7.67 4.23 -19.73
N ALA A 137 -7.37 2.98 -19.39
CA ALA A 137 -8.05 2.21 -18.36
C ALA A 137 -7.73 2.68 -16.94
N ALA A 138 -6.53 3.20 -16.69
CA ALA A 138 -6.13 3.77 -15.40
C ALA A 138 -6.59 5.22 -15.21
N GLY A 139 -6.73 5.96 -16.31
CA GLY A 139 -7.05 7.38 -16.31
C GLY A 139 -8.52 7.73 -16.17
N HIS A 140 -8.83 9.00 -16.43
CA HIS A 140 -10.20 9.51 -16.57
C HIS A 140 -10.69 9.43 -18.03
N ALA A 141 -10.05 8.61 -18.86
CA ALA A 141 -10.40 8.46 -20.26
C ALA A 141 -11.83 7.94 -20.40
N ASP A 142 -12.62 8.49 -21.30
CA ASP A 142 -13.94 7.96 -21.61
C ASP A 142 -13.82 6.70 -22.48
N VAL A 143 -14.89 5.90 -22.49
CA VAL A 143 -15.08 4.74 -23.38
C VAL A 143 -14.75 5.11 -24.84
N SER A 144 -15.08 6.34 -25.25
CA SER A 144 -14.78 6.86 -26.59
C SER A 144 -13.29 6.84 -26.95
N THR A 145 -12.38 7.06 -26.00
CA THR A 145 -10.93 6.97 -26.24
C THR A 145 -10.49 5.53 -26.46
N ILE A 146 -11.03 4.58 -25.69
CA ILE A 146 -10.75 3.16 -25.86
C ILE A 146 -11.25 2.67 -27.23
N GLU A 147 -12.46 3.05 -27.64
CA GLU A 147 -12.98 2.73 -28.98
C GLU A 147 -12.11 3.31 -30.10
N TRP A 148 -11.70 4.57 -29.95
CA TRP A 148 -10.87 5.20 -30.96
C TRP A 148 -9.51 4.53 -31.07
N LEU A 149 -8.84 4.23 -29.94
CA LEU A 149 -7.57 3.50 -29.93
C LEU A 149 -7.72 2.13 -30.62
N ARG A 150 -8.84 1.45 -30.42
CA ARG A 150 -9.14 0.15 -31.06
C ARG A 150 -9.31 0.25 -32.56
N LEU A 151 -10.17 1.16 -33.01
CA LEU A 151 -10.50 1.31 -34.42
C LEU A 151 -9.34 1.91 -35.23
N ALA A 152 -8.62 2.88 -34.66
CA ALA A 152 -7.56 3.59 -35.37
C ALA A 152 -6.22 2.84 -35.36
N LEU A 153 -5.91 2.09 -34.29
CA LEU A 153 -4.58 1.45 -34.13
C LEU A 153 -4.60 -0.07 -34.38
N GLY A 154 -5.77 -0.71 -34.49
CA GLY A 154 -5.89 -2.12 -34.88
C GLY A 154 -5.17 -3.11 -33.94
N LEU A 155 -5.18 -2.83 -32.63
CA LEU A 155 -4.34 -3.51 -31.64
C LEU A 155 -4.80 -4.95 -31.29
N PRO A 156 -3.88 -5.84 -30.87
CA PRO A 156 -4.16 -7.25 -30.58
C PRO A 156 -4.94 -7.46 -29.27
N VAL A 157 -5.73 -8.55 -29.24
CA VAL A 157 -6.64 -8.92 -28.13
C VAL A 157 -5.94 -9.02 -26.77
N GLY A 158 -4.67 -9.45 -26.73
CA GLY A 158 -3.93 -9.63 -25.47
C GLY A 158 -3.75 -8.35 -24.64
N GLY A 159 -3.68 -7.17 -25.27
CA GLY A 159 -3.58 -5.89 -24.54
C GLY A 159 -4.85 -5.51 -23.78
N LEU A 160 -6.01 -6.07 -24.18
CA LEU A 160 -7.30 -5.75 -23.54
C LEU A 160 -7.42 -6.35 -22.14
N VAL A 161 -6.82 -7.51 -21.88
CA VAL A 161 -6.87 -8.16 -20.56
C VAL A 161 -6.09 -7.34 -19.52
N ASP A 162 -4.87 -6.92 -19.84
CA ASP A 162 -4.08 -6.10 -18.92
C ASP A 162 -4.66 -4.69 -18.74
N ALA A 163 -5.29 -4.12 -19.79
CA ALA A 163 -6.08 -2.90 -19.68
C ALA A 163 -7.27 -3.08 -18.74
N ALA A 164 -8.02 -4.18 -18.87
CA ALA A 164 -9.16 -4.48 -18.02
C ALA A 164 -8.73 -4.66 -16.55
N ARG A 165 -7.57 -5.28 -16.31
CA ARG A 165 -6.96 -5.33 -14.96
C ARG A 165 -6.62 -3.93 -14.44
N CYS A 166 -6.10 -3.04 -15.28
CA CYS A 166 -5.85 -1.65 -14.89
C CYS A 166 -7.16 -0.92 -14.55
N ALA A 167 -8.22 -1.08 -15.35
CA ALA A 167 -9.53 -0.50 -15.07
C ALA A 167 -10.09 -1.00 -13.73
N ALA A 168 -9.95 -2.30 -13.46
CA ALA A 168 -10.35 -2.90 -12.19
C ALA A 168 -9.59 -2.31 -10.99
N ARG A 169 -8.28 -2.11 -11.07
CA ARG A 169 -7.52 -1.49 -9.96
C ARG A 169 -7.95 -0.06 -9.67
N HIS A 170 -8.34 0.70 -10.70
CA HIS A 170 -8.70 2.11 -10.59
C HIS A 170 -10.22 2.36 -10.42
N ASN A 171 -11.03 1.31 -10.28
CA ASN A 171 -12.50 1.40 -10.15
C ASN A 171 -13.20 2.04 -11.36
N ASN A 172 -12.62 1.86 -12.54
CA ASN A 172 -13.10 2.42 -13.79
C ASN A 172 -14.08 1.45 -14.47
N ILE A 173 -15.26 1.29 -13.87
CA ILE A 173 -16.26 0.28 -14.26
C ILE A 173 -16.79 0.47 -15.69
N PRO A 174 -17.07 1.69 -16.17
CA PRO A 174 -17.48 1.90 -17.57
C PRO A 174 -16.43 1.39 -18.57
N GLN A 175 -15.16 1.64 -18.30
CA GLN A 175 -14.03 1.22 -19.13
C GLN A 175 -13.85 -0.30 -19.06
N LEU A 176 -13.96 -0.90 -17.86
CA LEU A 176 -13.94 -2.35 -17.68
C LEU A 176 -15.07 -3.02 -18.47
N ARG A 177 -16.29 -2.47 -18.43
CA ARG A 177 -17.44 -2.95 -19.21
C ARG A 177 -17.18 -2.90 -20.70
N CYS A 178 -16.75 -1.74 -21.21
CA CYS A 178 -16.36 -1.58 -22.60
C CYS A 178 -15.33 -2.63 -23.01
N LEU A 179 -14.26 -2.81 -22.24
CA LEU A 179 -13.21 -3.79 -22.57
C LEU A 179 -13.73 -5.25 -22.60
N CYS A 180 -14.65 -5.60 -21.68
CA CYS A 180 -15.30 -6.91 -21.65
C CYS A 180 -16.35 -7.13 -22.75
N ASP A 181 -17.03 -6.07 -23.22
CA ASP A 181 -17.98 -6.16 -24.33
C ASP A 181 -17.26 -6.45 -25.66
N HIS A 182 -16.01 -6.00 -25.79
CA HIS A 182 -15.18 -6.19 -26.98
C HIS A 182 -14.44 -7.52 -27.02
N SER A 183 -14.23 -8.17 -25.88
CA SER A 183 -13.61 -9.49 -25.80
C SER A 183 -14.16 -10.27 -24.61
N PRO A 184 -14.59 -11.53 -24.79
CA PRO A 184 -15.02 -12.38 -23.69
C PRO A 184 -13.84 -12.86 -22.82
N GLU A 185 -12.59 -12.74 -23.28
CA GLU A 185 -11.40 -13.22 -22.57
C GLU A 185 -11.19 -12.53 -21.20
N PRO A 186 -11.21 -11.18 -21.09
CA PRO A 186 -11.16 -10.49 -19.81
C PRO A 186 -12.21 -10.95 -18.79
N VAL A 187 -13.42 -11.32 -19.21
CA VAL A 187 -14.52 -11.71 -18.29
C VAL A 187 -14.19 -12.96 -17.48
N GLN A 188 -13.29 -13.81 -17.98
CA GLN A 188 -12.91 -15.07 -17.33
C GLN A 188 -11.55 -15.00 -16.61
N ASP A 189 -10.91 -13.83 -16.58
CA ASP A 189 -9.63 -13.68 -15.88
C ASP A 189 -9.86 -13.56 -14.37
N THR A 190 -9.39 -14.59 -13.65
CA THR A 190 -9.41 -14.64 -12.18
C THR A 190 -8.68 -13.44 -11.56
N ARG A 191 -7.63 -12.92 -12.20
CA ARG A 191 -6.82 -11.81 -11.68
C ARG A 191 -7.61 -10.51 -11.65
N ILE A 192 -8.49 -10.27 -12.63
CA ILE A 192 -9.38 -9.09 -12.63
C ILE A 192 -10.32 -9.16 -11.44
N PHE A 193 -10.96 -10.31 -11.23
CA PHE A 193 -11.83 -10.53 -10.08
C PHE A 193 -11.11 -10.29 -8.74
N LEU A 194 -9.88 -10.78 -8.61
CA LEU A 194 -9.09 -10.58 -7.39
C LEU A 194 -8.62 -9.14 -7.21
N ASP A 195 -8.28 -8.42 -8.29
CA ASP A 195 -7.97 -6.99 -8.24
C ASP A 195 -9.22 -6.20 -7.74
N LEU A 196 -10.41 -6.49 -8.26
CA LEU A 196 -11.68 -5.90 -7.78
C LEU A 196 -11.94 -6.21 -6.29
N ALA A 197 -11.69 -7.46 -5.87
CA ALA A 197 -11.82 -7.89 -4.47
C ALA A 197 -10.80 -7.20 -3.55
N GLN A 198 -9.57 -7.02 -4.01
CA GLN A 198 -8.50 -6.34 -3.29
C GLN A 198 -8.85 -4.87 -3.00
N HIS A 199 -9.52 -4.21 -3.93
CA HIS A 199 -9.91 -2.79 -3.83
C HIS A 199 -11.32 -2.57 -3.27
N GLY A 200 -12.03 -3.64 -2.89
CA GLY A 200 -13.33 -3.52 -2.22
C GLY A 200 -14.50 -3.15 -3.15
N GLN A 201 -14.37 -3.36 -4.46
CA GLN A 201 -15.29 -2.87 -5.49
C GLN A 201 -16.47 -3.84 -5.71
N VAL A 202 -17.41 -3.85 -4.76
CA VAL A 202 -18.53 -4.81 -4.73
C VAL A 202 -19.46 -4.72 -5.94
N ASP A 203 -19.75 -3.51 -6.44
CA ASP A 203 -20.65 -3.34 -7.60
C ASP A 203 -20.03 -3.92 -8.87
N ALA A 204 -18.72 -3.70 -9.04
CA ALA A 204 -17.92 -4.26 -10.11
C ALA A 204 -17.85 -5.79 -10.04
N LEU A 205 -17.57 -6.33 -8.85
CA LEU A 205 -17.58 -7.77 -8.58
C LEU A 205 -18.93 -8.39 -8.91
N THR A 206 -20.02 -7.74 -8.52
CA THR A 206 -21.39 -8.23 -8.77
C THR A 206 -21.65 -8.33 -10.27
N TRP A 207 -21.32 -7.27 -11.02
CA TRP A 207 -21.46 -7.28 -12.47
C TRP A 207 -20.55 -8.30 -13.14
N PHE A 208 -19.26 -8.35 -12.78
CA PHE A 208 -18.27 -9.24 -13.39
C PHE A 208 -18.59 -10.71 -13.11
N TYR A 209 -18.98 -11.03 -11.86
CA TYR A 209 -19.46 -12.36 -11.50
C TYR A 209 -20.71 -12.74 -12.29
N ALA A 210 -21.63 -11.79 -12.53
CA ALA A 210 -22.84 -12.08 -13.26
C ALA A 210 -22.58 -12.51 -14.72
N GLN A 211 -21.51 -11.98 -15.34
CA GLN A 211 -21.07 -12.36 -16.68
C GLN A 211 -20.30 -13.69 -16.69
N TRP A 212 -19.51 -13.95 -15.65
CA TRP A 212 -18.65 -15.15 -15.59
C TRP A 212 -19.38 -16.40 -15.08
N ALA A 213 -20.35 -16.25 -14.17
CA ALA A 213 -21.04 -17.38 -13.54
C ALA A 213 -21.68 -18.40 -14.52
N PRO A 214 -22.32 -18.00 -15.64
CA PRO A 214 -22.95 -18.95 -16.56
C PRO A 214 -21.99 -19.92 -17.24
N VAL A 215 -20.71 -19.55 -17.38
CA VAL A 215 -19.67 -20.36 -18.03
C VAL A 215 -18.70 -21.00 -17.04
N MET A 216 -18.92 -20.78 -15.74
CA MET A 216 -18.00 -21.21 -14.67
C MET A 216 -18.34 -22.61 -14.19
N THR A 217 -17.34 -23.47 -14.10
CA THR A 217 -17.48 -24.79 -13.45
C THR A 217 -17.57 -24.66 -11.94
N ALA A 218 -18.18 -25.65 -11.27
CA ALA A 218 -18.25 -25.69 -9.80
C ALA A 218 -16.85 -25.65 -9.14
N ALA A 219 -15.86 -26.31 -9.75
CA ALA A 219 -14.48 -26.30 -9.27
C ALA A 219 -13.84 -24.90 -9.36
N GLN A 220 -14.03 -24.20 -10.48
CA GLN A 220 -13.57 -22.81 -10.64
C GLN A 220 -14.25 -21.88 -9.64
N ALA A 221 -15.57 -22.03 -9.43
CA ALA A 221 -16.30 -21.24 -8.45
C ALA A 221 -15.76 -21.45 -7.03
N CYS A 222 -15.54 -22.71 -6.61
CA CYS A 222 -14.93 -23.04 -5.32
C CYS A 222 -13.55 -22.40 -5.15
N GLN A 223 -12.69 -22.49 -6.17
CA GLN A 223 -11.36 -21.89 -6.13
C GLN A 223 -11.41 -20.36 -6.08
N LEU A 224 -12.32 -19.75 -6.83
CA LEU A 224 -12.50 -18.30 -6.85
C LEU A 224 -12.92 -17.78 -5.48
N VAL A 225 -13.85 -18.45 -4.80
CA VAL A 225 -14.29 -18.11 -3.43
C VAL A 225 -13.13 -18.20 -2.44
N LYS A 226 -12.32 -19.26 -2.51
CA LYS A 226 -11.13 -19.46 -1.67
C LYS A 226 -10.16 -18.29 -1.83
N MET A 227 -9.84 -17.93 -3.08
CA MET A 227 -8.92 -16.83 -3.39
C MET A 227 -9.48 -15.46 -2.99
N ALA A 228 -10.76 -15.19 -3.30
CA ALA A 228 -11.41 -13.92 -2.99
C ALA A 228 -11.51 -13.69 -1.48
N THR A 229 -11.84 -14.73 -0.70
CA THR A 229 -11.88 -14.64 0.77
C THR A 229 -10.49 -14.37 1.34
N ALA A 230 -9.46 -15.03 0.81
CA ALA A 230 -8.07 -14.79 1.23
C ALA A 230 -7.62 -13.36 0.90
N VAL A 231 -7.92 -12.85 -0.29
CA VAL A 231 -7.59 -11.47 -0.70
C VAL A 231 -8.35 -10.46 0.16
N ALA A 232 -9.66 -10.62 0.34
CA ALA A 232 -10.45 -9.74 1.20
C ALA A 232 -9.93 -9.74 2.64
N SER A 233 -9.54 -10.91 3.16
CA SER A 233 -8.95 -11.06 4.51
C SER A 233 -7.59 -10.40 4.64
N LYS A 234 -6.75 -10.48 3.61
CA LYS A 234 -5.43 -9.83 3.57
C LYS A 234 -5.53 -8.30 3.49
N THR A 235 -6.51 -7.80 2.76
CA THR A 235 -6.65 -6.36 2.46
C THR A 235 -7.65 -5.62 3.33
N GLY A 236 -8.37 -6.31 4.21
CA GLY A 236 -9.31 -5.67 5.13
C GLY A 236 -10.67 -5.35 4.52
N GLN A 237 -11.01 -5.93 3.38
CA GLN A 237 -12.19 -5.56 2.59
C GLN A 237 -13.47 -6.23 3.12
N LEU A 238 -14.01 -5.68 4.22
CA LEU A 238 -15.25 -6.16 4.85
C LEU A 238 -16.45 -6.19 3.87
N LYS A 239 -16.55 -5.20 2.98
CA LYS A 239 -17.64 -5.16 1.98
C LYS A 239 -17.63 -6.40 1.08
N VAL A 240 -16.45 -6.85 0.67
CA VAL A 240 -16.27 -8.04 -0.18
C VAL A 240 -16.55 -9.31 0.61
N ALA A 241 -16.06 -9.40 1.86
CA ALA A 241 -16.36 -10.54 2.73
C ALA A 241 -17.88 -10.74 2.94
N ARG A 242 -18.60 -9.64 3.20
CA ARG A 242 -20.08 -9.65 3.27
C ARG A 242 -20.72 -10.02 1.95
N TRP A 243 -20.23 -9.46 0.84
CA TRP A 243 -20.74 -9.77 -0.48
C TRP A 243 -20.62 -11.28 -0.81
N LEU A 244 -19.52 -11.92 -0.43
CA LEU A 244 -19.31 -13.36 -0.60
C LEU A 244 -20.31 -14.22 0.20
N GLU A 245 -20.83 -13.69 1.31
CA GLU A 245 -21.85 -14.32 2.16
C GLU A 245 -23.29 -14.01 1.72
N THR A 246 -23.53 -12.86 1.09
CA THR A 246 -24.86 -12.49 0.62
C THR A 246 -25.24 -13.21 -0.68
N LYS A 247 -26.55 -13.41 -0.90
CA LYS A 247 -27.04 -13.91 -2.20
C LYS A 247 -26.62 -12.96 -3.32
N THR A 248 -25.88 -13.50 -4.28
CA THR A 248 -25.55 -12.77 -5.52
C THR A 248 -26.79 -12.67 -6.42
N ALA A 249 -26.72 -11.86 -7.48
CA ALA A 249 -27.81 -11.73 -8.47
C ALA A 249 -28.26 -13.08 -9.08
N HIS A 250 -27.41 -14.12 -8.99
CA HIS A 250 -27.68 -15.50 -9.44
C HIS A 250 -28.15 -16.44 -8.32
N GLY A 251 -28.61 -15.90 -7.19
CA GLY A 251 -29.50 -16.58 -6.24
C GLY A 251 -28.82 -17.29 -5.05
N ALA A 252 -27.55 -17.67 -5.14
CA ALA A 252 -26.81 -18.29 -4.04
C ALA A 252 -25.64 -17.42 -3.53
N PRO A 253 -25.34 -17.45 -2.22
CA PRO A 253 -24.09 -16.94 -1.69
C PRO A 253 -22.89 -17.65 -2.33
N MET A 254 -21.84 -16.91 -2.63
CA MET A 254 -20.60 -17.50 -3.15
C MET A 254 -19.99 -18.49 -2.16
N LEU A 255 -20.07 -18.21 -0.85
CA LEU A 255 -19.64 -19.15 0.20
C LEU A 255 -20.47 -20.43 0.26
N ALA A 256 -21.71 -20.44 -0.26
CA ALA A 256 -22.56 -21.63 -0.29
C ALA A 256 -22.16 -22.63 -1.38
N VAL A 257 -21.25 -22.24 -2.29
CA VAL A 257 -20.65 -23.15 -3.28
C VAL A 257 -19.68 -24.13 -2.60
N LEU A 258 -19.15 -23.79 -1.44
CA LEU A 258 -18.24 -24.63 -0.68
C LEU A 258 -19.00 -25.67 0.13
N ASP A 259 -18.44 -26.88 0.24
CA ASP A 259 -18.87 -27.82 1.26
C ASP A 259 -18.53 -27.29 2.67
N GLU A 260 -19.16 -27.84 3.70
CA GLU A 260 -18.99 -27.38 5.08
C GLU A 260 -17.53 -27.44 5.57
N SER A 261 -16.76 -28.44 5.10
CA SER A 261 -15.36 -28.62 5.47
C SER A 261 -14.44 -27.56 4.82
N ASP A 262 -14.70 -27.25 3.56
CA ASP A 262 -13.99 -26.24 2.78
C ASP A 262 -14.35 -24.85 3.30
N ARG A 263 -15.63 -24.60 3.57
CA ARG A 263 -16.10 -23.35 4.18
C ARG A 263 -15.41 -23.09 5.51
N ARG A 264 -15.39 -24.09 6.41
CA ARG A 264 -14.69 -23.98 7.71
C ARG A 264 -13.21 -23.65 7.52
N ARG A 265 -12.50 -24.34 6.61
CA ARG A 265 -11.08 -24.06 6.32
C ARG A 265 -10.83 -22.67 5.77
N VAL A 266 -11.69 -22.20 4.86
CA VAL A 266 -11.60 -20.84 4.28
C VAL A 266 -11.80 -19.77 5.35
N LEU A 267 -12.81 -19.93 6.21
CA LEU A 267 -13.07 -18.99 7.31
C LEU A 267 -11.92 -18.99 8.33
N GLN A 268 -11.37 -20.16 8.67
CA GLN A 268 -10.20 -20.25 9.56
C GLN A 268 -8.97 -19.55 8.98
N SER A 269 -8.68 -19.78 7.70
CA SER A 269 -7.58 -19.11 7.00
C SER A 269 -7.80 -17.59 6.93
N GLY A 270 -9.03 -17.17 6.62
CA GLY A 270 -9.43 -15.77 6.57
C GLY A 270 -9.26 -15.05 7.91
N LEU A 271 -9.77 -15.62 9.01
CA LEU A 271 -9.60 -15.07 10.34
C LEU A 271 -8.12 -14.99 10.74
N ARG A 272 -7.32 -16.02 10.43
CA ARG A 272 -5.87 -16.00 10.68
C ARG A 272 -5.22 -14.83 9.94
N THR A 273 -5.49 -14.68 8.65
CA THR A 273 -4.93 -13.59 7.83
C THR A 273 -5.40 -12.22 8.33
N ALA A 274 -6.69 -12.05 8.63
CA ALA A 274 -7.22 -10.80 9.16
C ALA A 274 -6.58 -10.41 10.50
N THR A 275 -6.35 -11.39 11.37
CA THR A 275 -5.67 -11.21 12.67
C THR A 275 -4.22 -10.77 12.49
N MET A 276 -3.47 -11.45 11.62
CA MET A 276 -2.07 -11.10 11.33
C MET A 276 -1.89 -9.70 10.70
N HIS A 277 -2.90 -9.16 10.02
CA HIS A 277 -2.82 -7.84 9.39
C HIS A 277 -3.50 -6.74 10.23
N GLY A 278 -4.17 -7.11 11.33
CA GLY A 278 -4.86 -6.18 12.23
C GLY A 278 -6.21 -5.67 11.70
N HIS A 279 -6.88 -6.42 10.83
CA HIS A 279 -8.15 -6.03 10.22
C HIS A 279 -9.34 -6.24 11.16
N MET A 280 -9.45 -5.38 12.17
CA MET A 280 -10.42 -5.43 13.26
C MET A 280 -11.87 -5.65 12.83
N LYS A 281 -12.33 -4.95 11.80
CA LYS A 281 -13.71 -5.07 11.29
C LYS A 281 -13.99 -6.46 10.72
N LEU A 282 -13.01 -7.08 10.06
CA LEU A 282 -13.12 -8.45 9.55
C LEU A 282 -13.03 -9.48 10.66
N MET A 283 -12.14 -9.29 11.63
CA MET A 283 -12.05 -10.17 12.80
C MET A 283 -13.40 -10.24 13.54
N ARG A 284 -14.07 -9.10 13.73
CA ARG A 284 -15.42 -9.05 14.30
C ARG A 284 -16.47 -9.72 13.41
N TRP A 285 -16.41 -9.51 12.10
CA TRP A 285 -17.32 -10.18 11.15
C TRP A 285 -17.19 -11.72 11.22
N PHE A 286 -15.99 -12.28 11.22
CA PHE A 286 -15.77 -13.72 11.35
C PHE A 286 -16.34 -14.29 12.67
N THR A 287 -16.23 -13.54 13.77
CA THR A 287 -16.59 -14.01 15.11
C THR A 287 -18.06 -13.78 15.47
N HIS A 288 -18.66 -12.68 15.01
CA HIS A 288 -20.02 -12.28 15.38
C HIS A 288 -21.02 -12.53 14.25
N ASP A 289 -20.74 -12.02 13.05
CA ASP A 289 -21.68 -12.08 11.92
C ASP A 289 -21.73 -13.50 11.34
N VAL A 290 -20.56 -14.09 11.05
CA VAL A 290 -20.45 -15.48 10.54
C VAL A 290 -20.56 -16.52 11.68
N ALA A 291 -20.44 -16.07 12.94
CA ALA A 291 -20.52 -16.90 14.14
C ALA A 291 -19.62 -18.16 14.10
N MET A 292 -18.34 -17.99 13.75
CA MET A 292 -17.37 -19.08 13.77
C MET A 292 -17.33 -19.83 15.11
N VAL A 293 -17.12 -21.15 15.06
CA VAL A 293 -17.04 -22.01 16.25
C VAL A 293 -15.94 -21.50 17.20
N ARG A 294 -16.28 -21.32 18.48
CA ARG A 294 -15.36 -20.78 19.50
C ARG A 294 -14.04 -21.55 19.61
N SER A 295 -14.06 -22.88 19.42
CA SER A 295 -12.85 -23.71 19.42
C SER A 295 -11.88 -23.33 18.31
N ASP A 296 -12.40 -22.95 17.14
CA ASP A 296 -11.59 -22.58 15.97
C ASP A 296 -10.96 -21.21 16.16
N VAL A 297 -11.77 -20.26 16.65
CA VAL A 297 -11.30 -18.92 17.02
C VAL A 297 -10.17 -19.04 18.05
N GLY A 298 -10.39 -19.79 19.14
CA GLY A 298 -9.36 -20.03 20.16
C GLY A 298 -8.14 -20.79 19.65
N GLY A 299 -8.31 -21.71 18.70
CA GLY A 299 -7.20 -22.40 18.03
C GLY A 299 -6.33 -21.45 17.20
N ILE A 300 -6.96 -20.56 16.44
CA ILE A 300 -6.26 -19.57 15.60
C ILE A 300 -5.56 -18.53 16.48
N LEU A 301 -6.23 -18.00 17.49
CA LEU A 301 -5.65 -17.01 18.40
C LEU A 301 -4.45 -17.57 19.18
N ARG A 302 -4.43 -18.86 19.52
CA ARG A 302 -3.24 -19.51 20.08
C ARG A 302 -2.05 -19.56 19.11
N GLN A 303 -2.31 -19.63 17.81
CA GLN A 303 -1.26 -19.71 16.79
C GLN A 303 -0.72 -18.34 16.38
N VAL A 304 -1.59 -17.34 16.20
CA VAL A 304 -1.20 -16.03 15.64
C VAL A 304 -1.49 -14.84 16.55
N GLY A 305 -2.13 -15.04 17.70
CA GLY A 305 -2.51 -13.97 18.60
C GLY A 305 -1.31 -13.22 19.19
N ALA A 306 -0.23 -13.94 19.53
CA ALA A 306 0.99 -13.32 20.03
C ALA A 306 1.64 -12.41 18.98
N ASP A 307 1.76 -12.88 17.73
CA ASP A 307 2.31 -12.07 16.63
C ASP A 307 1.42 -10.87 16.29
N ALA A 308 0.10 -11.05 16.33
CA ALA A 308 -0.84 -9.93 16.14
C ALA A 308 -0.76 -8.91 17.27
N MET A 309 -0.54 -9.34 18.52
CA MET A 309 -0.33 -8.45 19.66
C MET A 309 0.97 -7.66 19.51
N ARG A 310 2.05 -8.30 19.04
CA ARG A 310 3.29 -7.61 18.70
C ARG A 310 3.10 -6.57 17.60
N LEU A 311 2.40 -6.92 16.52
CA LEU A 311 2.08 -5.97 15.46
C LEU A 311 1.26 -4.77 15.98
N ALA A 312 0.29 -5.03 16.86
CA ALA A 312 -0.50 -3.99 17.50
C ALA A 312 0.40 -3.03 18.29
N ALA A 313 1.33 -3.59 19.08
CA ALA A 313 2.31 -2.85 19.86
C ALA A 313 3.26 -2.01 18.99
N GLN A 314 3.78 -2.56 17.90
CA GLN A 314 4.67 -1.85 16.96
C GLN A 314 3.99 -0.66 16.29
N ARG A 315 2.69 -0.80 15.96
CA ARG A 315 1.90 0.23 15.27
C ARG A 315 1.16 1.19 16.20
N GLY A 316 1.18 0.95 17.51
CA GLY A 316 0.42 1.73 18.49
C GLY A 316 -1.10 1.60 18.37
N THR A 317 -1.61 0.46 17.89
CA THR A 317 -3.06 0.27 17.68
C THR A 317 -3.75 -0.32 18.92
N GLU A 318 -4.20 0.54 19.83
CA GLU A 318 -4.85 0.15 21.10
C GLU A 318 -6.11 -0.70 20.88
N ASP A 319 -6.97 -0.32 19.93
CA ASP A 319 -8.21 -1.05 19.61
C ASP A 319 -7.97 -2.53 19.28
N LEU A 320 -6.87 -2.83 18.57
CA LEU A 320 -6.49 -4.19 18.21
C LEU A 320 -6.00 -4.96 19.42
N ALA A 321 -5.15 -4.36 20.26
CA ALA A 321 -4.68 -4.99 21.48
C ALA A 321 -5.82 -5.24 22.47
N GLN A 322 -6.73 -4.28 22.65
CA GLN A 322 -7.93 -4.43 23.47
C GLN A 322 -8.80 -5.58 22.99
N CYS A 323 -9.00 -5.69 21.68
CA CYS A 323 -9.73 -6.81 21.10
C CYS A 323 -9.06 -8.15 21.40
N LEU A 324 -7.76 -8.27 21.15
CA LEU A 324 -7.00 -9.49 21.38
C LEU A 324 -7.01 -9.90 22.86
N LEU A 325 -6.83 -8.94 23.79
CA LEU A 325 -6.94 -9.19 25.23
C LEU A 325 -8.35 -9.65 25.62
N SER A 326 -9.40 -9.01 25.08
CA SER A 326 -10.79 -9.41 25.32
C SER A 326 -11.11 -10.82 24.82
N TRP A 327 -10.32 -11.31 23.86
CA TRP A 327 -10.43 -12.67 23.32
C TRP A 327 -9.50 -13.67 24.01
N GLY A 328 -8.84 -13.27 25.11
CA GLY A 328 -7.99 -14.13 25.92
C GLY A 328 -6.60 -14.36 25.33
N VAL A 329 -6.13 -13.53 24.39
CA VAL A 329 -4.74 -13.57 23.94
C VAL A 329 -3.85 -13.04 25.06
N ALA A 330 -2.92 -13.87 25.54
CA ALA A 330 -1.93 -13.45 26.52
C ALA A 330 -1.01 -12.38 25.93
N LEU A 331 -0.64 -11.39 26.73
CA LEU A 331 0.33 -10.36 26.35
C LEU A 331 1.75 -10.96 26.35
N PRO A 332 2.41 -11.13 25.19
CA PRO A 332 3.79 -11.60 25.16
C PRO A 332 4.74 -10.49 25.62
N VAL A 333 5.84 -10.87 26.26
CA VAL A 333 6.91 -9.95 26.69
C VAL A 333 7.42 -9.14 25.49
N GLU A 334 7.55 -9.79 24.34
CA GLU A 334 7.99 -9.21 23.08
C GLU A 334 7.10 -8.05 22.62
N ALA A 335 5.79 -8.08 22.88
CA ALA A 335 4.91 -6.97 22.49
C ALA A 335 5.19 -5.71 23.31
N LEU A 336 5.39 -5.84 24.63
CA LEU A 336 5.80 -4.69 25.46
C LEU A 336 7.17 -4.16 25.02
N MET A 337 8.12 -5.04 24.71
CA MET A 337 9.44 -4.64 24.21
C MET A 337 9.34 -3.90 22.86
N ASP A 338 8.48 -4.37 21.96
CA ASP A 338 8.23 -3.74 20.67
C ASP A 338 7.69 -2.30 20.82
N THR A 339 6.91 -2.00 21.87
CA THR A 339 6.48 -0.62 22.15
C THR A 339 7.64 0.31 22.54
N VAL A 340 8.71 -0.23 23.13
CA VAL A 340 9.90 0.54 23.51
C VAL A 340 10.75 0.81 22.28
N THR A 341 10.97 -0.20 21.45
CA THR A 341 11.81 -0.09 20.24
C THR A 341 11.20 0.78 19.15
N HIS A 342 9.87 0.88 19.08
CA HIS A 342 9.15 1.69 18.09
C HIS A 342 8.60 3.01 18.64
N ASP A 343 9.06 3.42 19.83
CA ASP A 343 8.66 4.65 20.54
C ASP A 343 7.14 4.85 20.68
N GLN A 344 6.42 3.77 20.98
CA GLN A 344 4.96 3.78 21.15
C GLN A 344 4.61 4.04 22.62
N ALA A 345 4.87 5.26 23.12
CA ALA A 345 4.69 5.62 24.53
C ALA A 345 3.26 5.41 25.06
N THR A 346 2.23 5.85 24.32
CA THR A 346 0.83 5.69 24.73
C THR A 346 0.44 4.21 24.82
N MET A 347 0.76 3.44 23.78
CA MET A 347 0.49 2.00 23.72
C MET A 347 1.19 1.24 24.85
N ARG A 348 2.42 1.63 25.19
CA ARG A 348 3.20 1.04 26.29
C ARG A 348 2.50 1.23 27.63
N LEU A 349 2.09 2.47 27.95
CA LEU A 349 1.36 2.77 29.17
C LEU A 349 0.04 1.98 29.22
N TRP A 350 -0.68 1.97 28.10
CA TRP A 350 -1.94 1.25 27.97
C TRP A 350 -1.79 -0.26 28.23
N LEU A 351 -0.78 -0.90 27.62
CA LEU A 351 -0.49 -2.34 27.84
C LEU A 351 -0.06 -2.63 29.28
N LEU A 352 0.69 -1.73 29.92
CA LEU A 352 1.07 -1.85 31.33
C LEU A 352 -0.13 -1.73 32.28
N GLU A 353 -1.15 -1.00 31.88
CA GLU A 353 -2.39 -0.84 32.65
C GLU A 353 -3.36 -2.01 32.45
N HIS A 354 -3.59 -2.41 31.20
CA HIS A 354 -4.69 -3.32 30.86
C HIS A 354 -4.23 -4.77 30.61
N GLY A 355 -3.01 -4.97 30.12
CA GLY A 355 -2.51 -6.29 29.72
C GLY A 355 -1.53 -6.92 30.71
N PHE A 356 -0.77 -6.11 31.46
CA PHE A 356 0.29 -6.60 32.33
C PHE A 356 -0.20 -7.52 33.45
N ALA A 357 -1.39 -7.23 34.02
CA ALA A 357 -2.00 -8.09 35.04
C ALA A 357 -2.39 -9.48 34.50
N ALA A 358 -2.70 -9.58 33.20
CA ALA A 358 -3.06 -10.84 32.54
C ALA A 358 -1.83 -11.70 32.17
N MET A 359 -0.62 -11.17 32.27
CA MET A 359 0.61 -11.93 32.07
C MET A 359 0.86 -12.88 33.24
N GLY A 360 1.40 -14.08 32.95
CA GLY A 360 1.88 -14.98 34.00
C GLY A 360 3.07 -14.38 34.76
N THR A 361 3.21 -14.70 36.04
CA THR A 361 4.26 -14.18 36.95
C THR A 361 5.67 -14.27 36.36
N HIS A 362 6.03 -15.39 35.72
CA HIS A 362 7.33 -15.55 35.06
C HIS A 362 7.53 -14.57 33.90
N ALA A 363 6.51 -14.38 33.05
CA ALA A 363 6.58 -13.45 31.91
C ALA A 363 6.67 -12.00 32.38
N ARG A 364 5.95 -11.63 33.45
CA ARG A 364 6.11 -10.31 34.09
C ARG A 364 7.53 -10.09 34.57
N GLY A 365 8.07 -11.07 35.29
CA GLY A 365 9.45 -11.04 35.79
C GLY A 365 10.49 -10.92 34.69
N GLU A 366 10.34 -11.68 33.62
CA GLU A 366 11.20 -11.59 32.43
C GLU A 366 11.15 -10.20 31.79
N PHE A 367 9.97 -9.60 31.66
CA PHE A 367 9.84 -8.25 31.13
C PHE A 367 10.56 -7.21 31.99
N VAL A 368 10.48 -7.29 33.33
CA VAL A 368 11.21 -6.39 34.24
C VAL A 368 12.72 -6.51 34.01
N VAL A 369 13.25 -7.73 33.92
CA VAL A 369 14.68 -7.97 33.66
C VAL A 369 15.09 -7.41 32.29
N ARG A 370 14.31 -7.64 31.24
CA ARG A 370 14.58 -7.10 29.90
C ARG A 370 14.45 -5.57 29.85
N ALA A 371 13.53 -4.98 30.61
CA ALA A 371 13.40 -3.53 30.73
C ALA A 371 14.69 -2.93 31.33
N VAL A 372 15.31 -3.58 32.33
CA VAL A 372 16.64 -3.19 32.84
C VAL A 372 17.70 -3.28 31.74
N GLN A 373 17.65 -4.26 30.85
CA GLN A 373 18.61 -4.39 29.74
C GLN A 373 18.50 -3.28 28.70
N LEU A 374 17.31 -2.71 28.50
CA LEU A 374 17.07 -1.62 27.55
C LEU A 374 17.46 -0.23 28.09
N MET A 375 17.91 -0.15 29.35
CA MET A 375 18.26 1.10 30.05
C MET A 375 19.63 1.66 29.64
N THR A 376 19.94 1.68 28.35
CA THR A 376 21.19 2.24 27.82
C THR A 376 21.09 3.74 27.47
N HIS A 377 19.87 4.31 27.36
CA HIS A 377 19.60 5.71 27.01
C HIS A 377 18.79 6.47 28.09
N GLU A 378 18.80 7.82 28.05
CA GLU A 378 18.22 8.69 29.09
C GLU A 378 16.70 8.54 29.28
N ASP A 379 15.96 8.25 28.21
CA ASP A 379 14.49 8.33 28.18
C ASP A 379 13.77 7.12 28.81
N HIS A 380 14.49 6.06 29.19
CA HIS A 380 13.86 4.83 29.70
C HIS A 380 13.73 4.77 31.23
N THR A 381 14.26 5.75 31.97
CA THR A 381 14.28 5.74 33.46
C THR A 381 12.87 5.72 34.04
N PHE A 382 11.96 6.52 33.48
CA PHE A 382 10.55 6.55 33.88
C PHE A 382 9.87 5.19 33.68
N LEU A 383 10.17 4.51 32.57
CA LEU A 383 9.62 3.19 32.28
C LEU A 383 10.04 2.17 33.34
N LEU A 384 11.32 2.13 33.72
CA LEU A 384 11.79 1.18 34.73
C LEU A 384 11.11 1.40 36.09
N HIS A 385 10.93 2.66 36.51
CA HIS A 385 10.17 2.98 37.71
C HIS A 385 8.74 2.40 37.63
N LEU A 386 8.03 2.69 36.54
CA LEU A 386 6.65 2.27 36.35
C LEU A 386 6.49 0.75 36.29
N VAL A 387 7.34 0.07 35.52
CA VAL A 387 7.29 -1.39 35.33
C VAL A 387 7.61 -2.11 36.63
N TYR A 388 8.64 -1.66 37.35
CA TYR A 388 9.01 -2.27 38.62
C TYR A 388 7.92 -2.09 39.68
N ASP A 389 7.33 -0.89 39.79
CA ASP A 389 6.25 -0.62 40.74
C ASP A 389 5.02 -1.48 40.45
N LYS A 390 4.61 -1.58 39.17
CA LYS A 390 3.50 -2.45 38.76
C LYS A 390 3.78 -3.92 39.02
N TRP A 391 5.00 -4.38 38.73
CA TRP A 391 5.38 -5.77 39.00
C TRP A 391 5.31 -6.08 40.50
N LYS A 392 5.89 -5.21 41.34
CA LYS A 392 5.88 -5.36 42.81
C LYS A 392 4.46 -5.33 43.39
N GLN A 393 3.54 -4.58 42.79
CA GLN A 393 2.12 -4.56 43.19
C GLN A 393 1.39 -5.88 42.88
N LEU A 394 1.79 -6.57 41.82
CA LEU A 394 1.09 -7.77 41.31
C LEU A 394 1.67 -9.09 41.82
N ASP A 395 2.98 -9.13 42.06
CA ASP A 395 3.68 -10.31 42.58
C ASP A 395 4.10 -10.02 44.03
N ASP A 396 3.23 -10.41 44.96
CA ASP A 396 3.41 -10.19 46.40
C ASP A 396 4.62 -10.97 46.96
N ASN A 397 5.19 -10.43 48.03
CA ASN A 397 6.59 -10.54 48.45
C ASN A 397 7.17 -11.97 48.61
N ASP A 398 8.42 -12.10 48.15
CA ASP A 398 9.41 -13.16 48.45
C ASP A 398 9.19 -14.59 47.92
N GLY A 399 8.27 -14.77 46.98
CA GLY A 399 8.25 -15.96 46.13
C GLY A 399 9.58 -16.15 45.37
N ASP A 400 9.88 -17.39 44.98
CA ASP A 400 11.14 -17.74 44.30
C ASP A 400 11.33 -16.95 43.00
N GLU A 401 10.25 -16.67 42.27
CA GLU A 401 10.30 -15.83 41.07
C GLU A 401 10.65 -14.37 41.41
N ALA A 402 10.13 -13.82 42.51
CA ALA A 402 10.48 -12.47 42.96
C ALA A 402 11.96 -12.36 43.33
N LYS A 403 12.50 -13.37 44.01
CA LYS A 403 13.95 -13.47 44.32
C LYS A 403 14.79 -13.57 43.05
N ARG A 404 14.37 -14.41 42.09
CA ARG A 404 15.01 -14.55 40.78
C ARG A 404 15.06 -13.21 40.04
N VAL A 405 13.93 -12.52 39.92
CA VAL A 405 13.83 -11.24 39.20
C VAL A 405 14.70 -10.17 39.87
N LYS A 406 14.64 -10.05 41.21
CA LYS A 406 15.49 -9.14 41.98
C LYS A 406 16.99 -9.40 41.70
N PHE A 407 17.41 -10.65 41.78
CA PHE A 407 18.80 -11.06 41.51
C PHE A 407 19.24 -10.73 40.07
N LEU A 408 18.44 -11.12 39.07
CA LEU A 408 18.75 -10.89 37.66
C LEU A 408 18.78 -9.40 37.30
N CYS A 409 17.87 -8.59 37.86
CA CYS A 409 17.88 -7.14 37.65
C CYS A 409 19.16 -6.50 38.19
N LEU A 410 19.57 -6.84 39.41
CA LEU A 410 20.81 -6.32 40.01
C LEU A 410 22.06 -6.76 39.22
N ALA A 411 22.15 -8.04 38.86
CA ALA A 411 23.26 -8.57 38.08
C ALA A 411 23.37 -7.88 36.71
N THR A 412 22.24 -7.73 36.01
CA THR A 412 22.16 -7.06 34.72
C THR A 412 22.55 -5.59 34.82
N ALA A 413 22.00 -4.86 35.82
CA ALA A 413 22.30 -3.46 36.01
C ALA A 413 23.79 -3.19 36.32
N LYS A 414 24.45 -4.10 37.06
CA LYS A 414 25.90 -4.05 37.32
C LYS A 414 26.72 -4.27 36.05
N GLN A 415 26.30 -5.21 35.20
CA GLN A 415 27.01 -5.53 33.96
C GLN A 415 26.95 -4.39 32.93
N GLN A 416 25.87 -3.61 32.90
CA GLN A 416 25.66 -2.60 31.85
C GLN A 416 26.42 -1.27 32.02
N SER A 417 27.34 -1.13 32.98
CA SER A 417 28.21 0.06 33.20
C SER A 417 27.50 1.42 33.41
N GLY A 418 26.19 1.51 33.17
CA GLY A 418 25.38 2.70 33.39
C GLY A 418 24.72 2.64 34.76
N GLY A 419 25.30 3.29 35.77
CA GLY A 419 24.77 3.33 37.15
C GLY A 419 23.37 3.93 37.31
N ARG A 420 22.63 4.23 36.23
CA ARG A 420 21.24 4.73 36.26
C ARG A 420 20.25 3.63 36.62
N ALA A 421 20.25 2.50 35.92
CA ALA A 421 19.36 1.39 36.23
C ALA A 421 19.58 0.89 37.67
N LEU A 422 20.84 0.81 38.10
CA LEU A 422 21.19 0.47 39.48
C LEU A 422 20.64 1.50 40.49
N ARG A 423 20.77 2.81 40.23
CA ARG A 423 20.19 3.85 41.09
C ARG A 423 18.67 3.74 41.21
N VAL A 424 17.97 3.47 40.11
CA VAL A 424 16.51 3.23 40.13
C VAL A 424 16.18 2.02 40.99
N LEU A 425 16.85 0.89 40.79
CA LEU A 425 16.62 -0.34 41.55
C LEU A 425 16.92 -0.15 43.06
N LEU A 426 18.02 0.51 43.40
CA LEU A 426 18.36 0.84 44.80
C LEU A 426 17.31 1.77 45.42
N SER A 427 16.80 2.77 44.67
CA SER A 427 15.72 3.65 45.15
C SER A 427 14.41 2.91 45.43
N LYS A 428 14.23 1.71 44.87
CA LYS A 428 13.08 0.82 45.10
C LYS A 428 13.31 -0.18 46.24
N GLY A 429 14.45 -0.10 46.92
CA GLY A 429 14.81 -0.95 48.07
C GLY A 429 15.30 -2.35 47.69
N LEU A 430 15.87 -2.53 46.49
CA LEU A 430 16.63 -3.75 46.20
C LEU A 430 18.03 -3.63 46.82
N ASP A 431 18.20 -4.17 48.02
CA ASP A 431 19.51 -4.23 48.66
C ASP A 431 20.42 -5.28 47.98
N GLU A 432 21.74 -5.06 48.03
CA GLU A 432 22.68 -6.04 47.50
C GLU A 432 22.59 -7.34 48.32
N PRO A 433 22.45 -8.52 47.67
CA PRO A 433 22.50 -9.80 48.35
C PRO A 433 23.92 -10.00 48.92
N GLY A 434 24.10 -9.60 50.18
CA GLY A 434 25.40 -9.58 50.86
C GLY A 434 25.63 -8.38 51.79
N SER A 435 24.87 -7.29 51.65
CA SER A 435 25.02 -6.10 52.52
C SER A 435 24.58 -6.35 53.97
N THR A 436 23.77 -7.38 54.23
CA THR A 436 23.29 -7.74 55.57
C THR A 436 24.20 -8.71 56.33
N LEU A 437 25.25 -9.25 55.70
CA LEU A 437 26.25 -10.11 56.36
C LEU A 437 27.45 -9.34 56.94
N ALA A 438 27.46 -8.01 56.84
CA ALA A 438 28.49 -7.15 57.44
C ALA A 438 28.03 -6.41 58.72
N ALA A 439 26.83 -6.72 59.23
CA ALA A 439 26.24 -6.10 60.42
C ALA A 439 25.70 -7.12 61.45
N ILE A 440 26.32 -8.30 61.51
CA ILE A 440 26.35 -9.24 62.64
C ILE A 440 27.82 -9.62 62.81
#